data_AF-A0A2M6XVQ8-F1
#
_entry.id   AF-A0A2M6XVQ8-F1
#
_cell.length_a   1.000
_cell.length_b   1.000
_cell.length_c   1.000
_cell.angle_alpha   90.00
_cell.angle_beta   90.00
_cell.angle_gamma   90.00
#
_symmetry.space_group_name_H-M   'P 1'
#
loop_
_entity.id
_entity.type
_entity.pdbx_description
1 polymer ?
#
loop_
_entity_poly.entity_id
_entity_poly.type
_entity_poly.pdbx_seq_one_letter_code
_entity_poly.pdbx_strand_id
1 'polypeptide(L)'
;MQKTGRIIAGLFACALALWAVQASAATESISRSFNHMTTGFPLSGGHATAACETCHVGGVFKGTPRACDGCHAMGKRVIATPKPNSHIVTDAPCESCHFFA
;
A
#
# COMPACT_ATOMS: atom_id res chain seq x y z
N MET A 1 -4.58 24.87 -64.27
CA MET A 1 -4.52 23.58 -63.53
C MET A 1 -3.97 23.74 -62.09
N GLN A 2 -4.34 24.80 -61.34
CA GLN A 2 -3.69 25.14 -60.05
C GLN A 2 -4.65 25.29 -58.84
N LYS A 3 -5.97 25.15 -59.04
CA LYS A 3 -6.96 25.28 -57.96
C LYS A 3 -7.17 23.99 -57.15
N THR A 4 -6.88 22.82 -57.72
CA THR A 4 -7.08 21.51 -57.08
C THR A 4 -6.06 21.21 -55.98
N GLY A 5 -4.82 21.72 -56.08
CA GLY A 5 -3.78 21.50 -55.07
C GLY A 5 -4.01 22.19 -53.72
N ARG A 6 -4.72 23.33 -53.71
CA ARG A 6 -5.03 24.07 -52.46
C ARG A 6 -6.14 23.40 -51.66
N ILE A 7 -7.04 22.69 -52.32
CA ILE A 7 -8.16 21.97 -51.68
C ILE A 7 -7.65 20.69 -51.01
N ILE A 8 -6.75 19.97 -51.67
CA ILE A 8 -6.12 18.74 -51.11
C ILE A 8 -5.23 19.09 -49.91
N ALA A 9 -4.48 20.21 -49.97
CA ALA A 9 -3.69 20.71 -48.85
C ALA A 9 -4.56 21.15 -47.65
N GLY A 10 -5.74 21.75 -47.90
CA GLY A 10 -6.67 22.15 -46.85
C GLY A 10 -7.36 20.98 -46.14
N LEU A 11 -7.66 19.90 -46.87
CA LEU A 11 -8.25 18.67 -46.32
C LEU A 11 -7.25 17.88 -45.46
N PHE A 12 -5.98 17.83 -45.85
CA PHE A 12 -4.90 17.23 -45.05
C PHE A 12 -4.63 18.01 -43.75
N ALA A 13 -4.72 19.34 -43.77
CA ALA A 13 -4.55 20.17 -42.57
C ALA A 13 -5.69 19.98 -41.55
N CYS A 14 -6.94 19.79 -42.00
CA CYS A 14 -8.06 19.48 -41.11
C CYS A 14 -7.99 18.06 -40.51
N ALA A 15 -7.55 17.07 -41.29
CA ALA A 15 -7.40 15.70 -40.80
C ALA A 15 -6.32 15.56 -39.71
N LEU A 16 -5.23 16.35 -39.79
CA LEU A 16 -4.18 16.37 -38.78
C LEU A 16 -4.60 17.09 -37.50
N ALA A 17 -5.43 18.13 -37.59
CA ALA A 17 -6.00 18.80 -36.41
C ALA A 17 -6.99 17.91 -35.64
N LEU A 18 -7.65 16.97 -36.32
CA LEU A 18 -8.58 16.00 -35.71
C LEU A 18 -7.87 14.81 -35.03
N TRP A 19 -6.56 14.63 -35.22
CA TRP A 19 -5.76 13.60 -34.54
C TRP A 19 -5.05 14.10 -33.27
N ALA A 20 -5.12 15.41 -32.96
CA ALA A 20 -4.50 16.00 -31.78
C ALA A 20 -5.36 15.91 -30.51
N VAL A 21 -6.62 15.46 -30.62
CA VAL A 21 -7.51 15.18 -29.48
C VAL A 21 -7.45 13.69 -29.13
N GLN A 22 -6.25 13.15 -29.00
CA GLN A 22 -6.08 11.84 -28.35
C GLN A 22 -6.18 12.08 -26.85
N ALA A 23 -7.27 11.57 -26.30
CA ALA A 23 -7.71 11.72 -24.92
C ALA A 23 -6.57 11.39 -23.94
N SER A 24 -6.14 12.37 -23.18
CA SER A 24 -5.54 12.15 -21.87
C SER A 24 -6.66 11.71 -20.92
N ALA A 25 -7.20 10.51 -21.11
CA ALA A 25 -7.78 9.78 -19.99
C ALA A 25 -6.59 9.46 -19.10
N ALA A 26 -6.23 10.42 -18.24
CA ALA A 26 -5.29 10.19 -17.18
C ALA A 26 -5.72 8.90 -16.50
N THR A 27 -4.86 7.88 -16.56
CA THR A 27 -4.89 6.81 -15.60
C THR A 27 -4.62 7.48 -14.26
N GLU A 28 -5.67 8.04 -13.67
CA GLU A 28 -5.77 8.26 -12.25
C GLU A 28 -5.62 6.88 -11.65
N SER A 29 -4.37 6.48 -11.39
CA SER A 29 -4.12 5.40 -10.46
C SER A 29 -4.61 5.95 -9.13
N ILE A 30 -5.87 5.67 -8.82
CA ILE A 30 -6.33 5.71 -7.44
C ILE A 30 -5.58 4.56 -6.77
N SER A 31 -4.31 4.79 -6.45
CA SER A 31 -3.70 4.14 -5.30
C SER A 31 -4.57 4.61 -4.15
N ARG A 32 -5.57 3.80 -3.81
CA ARG A 32 -6.36 4.00 -2.62
C ARG A 32 -5.38 3.76 -1.49
N SER A 33 -4.69 4.82 -1.09
CA SER A 33 -3.66 4.76 -0.07
C SER A 33 -4.32 4.21 1.18
N PHE A 34 -3.91 3.00 1.59
CA PHE A 34 -4.42 2.38 2.80
C PHE A 34 -3.60 2.91 3.97
N ASN A 35 -4.24 3.69 4.83
CA ASN A 35 -3.57 4.29 5.97
C ASN A 35 -3.66 3.36 7.19
N HIS A 36 -2.56 2.70 7.55
CA HIS A 36 -2.50 1.85 8.75
C HIS A 36 -2.79 2.60 10.06
N MET A 37 -2.58 3.92 10.10
CA MET A 37 -2.86 4.75 11.29
C MET A 37 -4.34 4.73 11.70
N THR A 38 -5.25 4.40 10.78
CA THR A 38 -6.70 4.36 11.08
C THR A 38 -7.18 2.97 11.54
N THR A 39 -6.28 1.98 11.58
CA THR A 39 -6.64 0.58 11.82
C THR A 39 -6.47 0.14 13.27
N GLY A 40 -5.90 0.99 14.12
CA GLY A 40 -5.49 0.65 15.49
C GLY A 40 -4.16 -0.10 15.57
N PHE A 41 -3.46 -0.30 14.45
CA PHE A 41 -2.10 -0.83 14.41
C PHE A 41 -1.23 0.04 13.48
N PRO A 42 -0.68 1.16 13.98
CA PRO A 42 0.22 2.00 13.19
C PRO A 42 1.52 1.23 12.90
N LEU A 43 1.98 1.27 11.65
CA LEU A 43 3.27 0.68 11.28
C LEU A 43 4.40 1.64 11.68
N SER A 44 4.87 1.50 12.92
CA SER A 44 6.00 2.27 13.47
C SER A 44 7.09 1.34 14.03
N GLY A 45 8.23 1.94 14.39
CA GLY A 45 9.40 1.22 14.89
C GLY A 45 9.83 0.06 13.97
N GLY A 46 10.01 -1.13 14.55
CA GLY A 46 10.39 -2.33 13.81
C GLY A 46 9.36 -2.83 12.79
N HIS A 47 8.10 -2.36 12.84
CA HIS A 47 7.05 -2.72 11.89
C HIS A 47 6.98 -1.79 10.67
N ALA A 48 7.68 -0.65 10.70
CA ALA A 48 7.60 0.37 9.64
C ALA A 48 8.06 -0.14 8.27
N THR A 49 8.91 -1.16 8.24
CA THR A 49 9.47 -1.76 7.02
C THR A 49 9.00 -3.19 6.78
N ALA A 50 7.97 -3.64 7.52
CA ALA A 50 7.45 -4.99 7.36
C ALA A 50 6.79 -5.17 5.97
N ALA A 51 7.12 -6.26 5.29
CA ALA A 51 6.44 -6.63 4.05
C ALA A 51 4.98 -7.01 4.34
N CYS A 52 4.07 -6.70 3.41
CA CYS A 52 2.63 -6.92 3.55
C CYS A 52 2.29 -8.36 3.95
N GLU A 53 2.97 -9.33 3.34
CA GLU A 53 2.76 -10.77 3.48
C GLU A 53 3.26 -11.33 4.83
N THR A 54 3.99 -10.50 5.59
CA THR A 54 4.37 -10.83 6.97
C THR A 54 3.13 -11.04 7.82
N CYS A 55 2.12 -10.17 7.66
CA CYS A 55 0.88 -10.18 8.42
C CYS A 55 -0.33 -10.64 7.59
N HIS A 56 -0.39 -10.26 6.31
CA HIS A 56 -1.53 -10.55 5.41
C HIS A 56 -1.32 -11.82 4.61
N VAL A 57 -1.41 -12.96 5.31
CA VAL A 57 -1.15 -14.28 4.73
C VAL A 57 -2.16 -14.62 3.63
N GLY A 58 -1.66 -15.06 2.47
CA GLY A 58 -2.52 -15.38 1.32
C GLY A 58 -3.30 -14.19 0.78
N GLY A 59 -2.86 -12.96 1.07
CA GLY A 59 -3.57 -11.74 0.70
C GLY A 59 -4.82 -11.48 1.55
N VAL A 60 -4.95 -12.10 2.72
CA VAL A 60 -6.08 -11.85 3.63
C VAL A 60 -5.78 -10.64 4.52
N PHE A 61 -6.47 -9.54 4.26
CA PHE A 61 -6.26 -8.27 4.97
C PHE A 61 -7.16 -8.09 6.21
N LYS A 62 -8.34 -8.70 6.21
CA LYS A 62 -9.29 -8.59 7.33
C LYS A 62 -8.96 -9.64 8.39
N GLY A 63 -9.13 -9.25 9.66
CA GLY A 63 -8.94 -10.16 10.79
C GLY A 63 -7.48 -10.42 11.17
N THR A 64 -6.52 -9.71 10.55
CA THR A 64 -5.13 -9.73 11.00
C THR A 64 -5.05 -9.32 12.48
N PRO A 65 -4.40 -10.13 13.33
CA PRO A 65 -4.25 -9.82 14.75
C PRO A 65 -3.52 -8.50 14.95
N ARG A 66 -3.94 -7.73 15.97
CA ARG A 66 -3.28 -6.48 16.39
C ARG A 66 -2.56 -6.61 17.72
N ALA A 67 -2.92 -7.61 18.52
CA ALA A 67 -2.25 -7.91 19.78
C ALA A 67 -0.85 -8.47 19.51
N CYS A 68 0.13 -8.09 20.33
CA CYS A 68 1.53 -8.44 20.11
C CYS A 68 1.76 -9.96 20.08
N ASP A 69 1.10 -10.67 20.98
CA ASP A 69 1.17 -12.12 21.15
C ASP A 69 0.51 -12.89 20.00
N GLY A 70 -0.43 -12.27 19.28
CA GLY A 70 -1.06 -12.85 18.08
C GLY A 70 -0.06 -13.25 17.00
N CYS A 71 1.06 -12.52 16.90
CA CYS A 71 2.14 -12.79 15.95
C CYS A 71 3.44 -13.26 16.61
N HIS A 72 3.73 -12.82 17.84
CA HIS A 72 5.01 -13.04 18.52
C HIS A 72 5.01 -14.09 19.64
N ALA A 73 3.87 -14.69 19.99
CA ALA A 73 3.86 -15.81 20.93
C ALA A 73 4.59 -17.03 20.36
N MET A 74 5.00 -17.95 21.25
CA MET A 74 5.65 -19.18 20.81
C MET A 74 4.74 -19.98 19.88
N GLY A 75 5.29 -20.47 18.77
CA GLY A 75 4.53 -21.17 17.73
C GLY A 75 3.70 -20.25 16.82
N LYS A 76 3.85 -18.93 16.93
CA LYS A 76 3.30 -17.96 15.98
C LYS A 76 4.33 -17.60 14.90
N ARG A 77 3.88 -16.82 13.93
CA ARG A 77 4.53 -16.62 12.63
C ARG A 77 5.84 -15.83 12.71
N VAL A 78 5.95 -14.88 13.65
CA VAL A 78 7.04 -13.91 13.66
C VAL A 78 7.73 -13.95 15.01
N ILE A 79 9.02 -14.26 15.03
CA ILE A 79 9.80 -14.21 16.27
C ILE A 79 10.17 -12.74 16.54
N ALA A 80 9.69 -12.19 17.65
CA ALA A 80 10.21 -10.93 18.18
C ALA A 80 11.54 -11.19 18.90
N THR A 81 12.25 -10.12 19.28
CA THR A 81 13.37 -10.22 20.22
C THR A 81 12.93 -11.06 21.43
N PRO A 82 13.62 -12.18 21.72
CA PRO A 82 13.20 -13.07 22.79
C PRO A 82 13.16 -12.34 24.14
N LYS A 83 12.19 -12.73 24.98
CA LYS A 83 12.17 -12.28 26.37
C LYS A 83 13.45 -12.78 27.07
N PRO A 84 14.26 -11.91 27.69
CA PRO A 84 15.43 -12.36 28.43
C PRO A 84 15.02 -13.20 29.64
N ASN A 85 15.96 -14.00 30.18
CA ASN A 85 15.70 -14.81 31.37
C ASN A 85 15.34 -13.98 32.62
N SER A 86 15.63 -12.68 32.62
CA SER A 86 15.28 -11.71 33.66
C SER A 86 13.96 -10.96 33.39
N HIS A 87 13.20 -11.36 32.37
CA HIS A 87 11.90 -10.76 32.09
C HIS A 87 10.92 -11.05 33.22
N ILE A 88 10.07 -10.07 33.55
CA ILE A 88 9.03 -10.19 34.56
C ILE A 88 8.03 -11.30 34.22
N VAL A 89 7.63 -12.10 35.22
CA VAL A 89 6.56 -13.10 35.07
C VAL A 89 5.23 -12.39 35.28
N THR A 90 4.42 -12.31 34.24
CA THR A 90 3.12 -11.62 34.26
C THR A 90 2.18 -12.18 33.19
N ASP A 91 0.89 -12.15 33.48
CA ASP A 91 -0.20 -12.45 32.53
C ASP A 91 -0.77 -11.17 31.89
N ALA A 92 -0.21 -9.99 32.23
CA ALA A 92 -0.62 -8.72 31.63
C ALA A 92 -0.32 -8.69 30.12
N PRO A 93 -1.15 -7.98 29.32
CA PRO A 93 -0.90 -7.82 27.89
C PRO A 93 0.44 -7.14 27.64
N CYS A 94 1.15 -7.52 26.58
CA CYS A 94 2.52 -7.06 26.32
C CYS A 94 2.59 -5.53 26.20
N GLU A 95 1.60 -4.92 25.56
CA GLU A 95 1.45 -3.48 25.37
C GLU A 95 1.24 -2.69 26.67
N SER A 96 0.96 -3.33 27.82
CA SER A 96 0.88 -2.61 29.10
C SER A 96 2.25 -2.18 29.63
N CYS A 97 3.33 -2.77 29.11
CA CYS A 97 4.71 -2.44 29.49
C CYS A 97 5.58 -2.09 28.27
N HIS A 98 5.32 -2.71 27.12
CA HIS A 98 6.03 -2.47 25.87
C HIS A 98 5.24 -1.49 25.01
N PHE A 99 5.45 -0.19 25.24
CA PHE A 99 4.84 0.87 24.46
C PHE A 99 5.64 1.07 23.16
N PHE A 100 5.01 0.80 22.02
CA PHE A 100 5.53 1.20 20.73
C PHE A 100 4.95 2.58 20.39
N ALA A 101 5.83 3.57 20.25
CA ALA A 101 5.52 4.83 19.57
C ALA A 101 5.93 4.68 18.10
#